data_AF-A0A1Q7D4F7-F1
#
_entry.id   AF-A0A1Q7D4F7-F1
#
_cell.length_a   1.000
_cell.length_b   1.000
_cell.length_c   1.000
_cell.angle_alpha   90.00
_cell.angle_beta   90.00
_cell.angle_gamma   90.00
#
_symmetry.space_group_name_H-M   'P 1'
#
loop_
_entity.id
_entity.type
_entity.pdbx_description
1 polymer ?
#
loop_
_entity_poly.entity_id
_entity_poly.type
_entity_poly.pdbx_seq_one_letter_code
_entity_poly.pdbx_strand_id
1 'polypeptide(L)'
;MVEVQFVGRLDVTRQQLVVDPEGMISIPPIGTVKVGGLTLREANRRVADQARQLFRFGEITLTVATARCFEIVLSGEIERPGAIQASAVRRVHEVILAVGGITPRGSLRRVEVTRGRSTVEIDLLRFEMRGDLSQNPFVEEGMAIHVPPRGPFVTLAGAVRRPGDYEIGPRSSLRDLLDVTGGLAQNSAPTEARLTRLLPDGRKETITVDLTRALARPADVPLATGDQLFVPSLTLLQDVVEVRGAFNGTAESSRTMTAGKPTIVQRFELAHGDRVKDLVARAGGVAAFADLRLAAIDRAGDGGPRQRIPVDLHRLLVEKDETQNIMLENGDVFTVPVAEDKVYVLGEVRTPGAVDFRPDLTAREYVAIAGGPTVRARFQNATVTLPNGRSYLMAEAPPLEAGAVVTVPEVAVRWYQDYLTIASALAGLVTAYTGLYFIFNTNRR
;
A
#
# COMPACT_ATOMS: atom_id res chain seq x y z
N MET A 1 -15.63 -55.43 2.72
CA MET A 1 -15.97 -56.68 2.01
C MET A 1 -15.30 -56.68 0.66
N VAL A 2 -14.93 -57.86 0.17
CA VAL A 2 -14.47 -58.06 -1.20
C VAL A 2 -15.50 -58.89 -1.95
N GLU A 3 -15.72 -58.56 -3.20
CA GLU A 3 -16.52 -59.35 -4.12
C GLU A 3 -15.57 -60.18 -4.98
N VAL A 4 -15.80 -61.48 -5.01
CA VAL A 4 -15.13 -62.39 -5.92
C VAL A 4 -16.09 -62.70 -7.06
N GLN A 5 -15.68 -62.38 -8.27
CA GLN A 5 -16.38 -62.74 -9.49
C GLN A 5 -15.63 -63.90 -10.16
N PHE A 6 -16.34 -65.01 -10.34
CA PHE A 6 -15.90 -66.14 -11.14
C PHE A 6 -16.53 -66.03 -12.52
N VAL A 7 -15.71 -65.98 -13.56
CA VAL A 7 -16.17 -66.00 -14.95
C VAL A 7 -15.75 -67.32 -15.56
N GLY A 8 -16.73 -68.23 -15.70
CA GLY A 8 -16.58 -69.51 -16.40
C GLY A 8 -17.01 -69.40 -17.86
N ARG A 9 -16.95 -70.53 -18.58
CA ARG A 9 -17.33 -70.60 -20.00
C ARG A 9 -18.84 -70.45 -20.26
N LEU A 10 -19.68 -70.68 -19.24
CA LEU A 10 -21.15 -70.68 -19.35
C LEU A 10 -21.85 -69.86 -18.25
N ASP A 11 -21.18 -69.60 -17.11
CA ASP A 11 -21.79 -68.93 -15.95
C ASP A 11 -20.85 -67.91 -15.30
N VAL A 12 -21.44 -66.87 -14.71
CA VAL A 12 -20.77 -65.86 -13.89
C VAL A 12 -21.31 -65.91 -12.48
N THR A 13 -20.47 -66.31 -11.51
CA THR A 13 -20.85 -66.36 -10.09
C THR A 13 -20.23 -65.19 -9.35
N ARG A 14 -21.03 -64.42 -8.63
CA ARG A 14 -20.56 -63.33 -7.75
C ARG A 14 -20.79 -63.73 -6.29
N GLN A 15 -19.75 -63.60 -5.48
CA GLN A 15 -19.82 -63.86 -4.05
C GLN A 15 -19.21 -62.71 -3.26
N GLN A 16 -19.96 -62.21 -2.27
CA GLN A 16 -19.46 -61.21 -1.34
C GLN A 16 -18.84 -61.93 -0.14
N LEU A 17 -17.55 -61.70 0.06
CA LEU A 17 -16.75 -62.32 1.11
C LEU A 17 -16.26 -61.26 2.09
N VAL A 18 -16.28 -61.61 3.36
CA VAL A 18 -15.75 -60.79 4.45
C VAL A 18 -14.29 -61.18 4.65
N VAL A 19 -13.42 -60.18 4.76
CA VAL A 19 -12.03 -60.38 5.20
C VAL A 19 -12.06 -60.48 6.72
N ASP A 20 -11.58 -61.57 7.28
CA ASP A 20 -11.51 -61.78 8.73
C ASP A 20 -10.41 -60.91 9.40
N PRO A 21 -10.37 -60.83 10.75
CA PRO A 21 -9.35 -60.04 11.48
C PRO A 21 -7.92 -60.45 11.16
N GLU A 22 -7.71 -61.73 10.84
CA GLU A 22 -6.44 -62.29 10.40
C GLU A 22 -6.13 -61.95 8.94
N GLY A 23 -6.97 -61.19 8.23
CA GLY A 23 -6.72 -60.76 6.86
C GLY A 23 -6.90 -61.87 5.82
N MET A 24 -7.67 -62.91 6.13
CA MET A 24 -7.94 -64.03 5.25
C MET A 24 -9.35 -63.89 4.63
N ILE A 25 -9.53 -64.50 3.47
CA ILE A 25 -10.84 -64.67 2.84
C ILE A 25 -11.09 -66.15 2.57
N SER A 26 -12.27 -66.62 2.93
CA SER A 26 -12.70 -68.00 2.64
C SER A 26 -13.45 -68.01 1.32
N ILE A 27 -12.87 -68.62 0.29
CA ILE A 27 -13.42 -68.67 -1.06
C ILE A 27 -13.76 -70.12 -1.42
N PRO A 28 -15.01 -70.61 -1.27
CA PRO A 28 -15.35 -71.99 -1.68
C PRO A 28 -15.35 -72.15 -3.20
N PRO A 29 -14.77 -73.23 -3.79
CA PRO A 29 -14.04 -74.34 -3.16
C PRO A 29 -12.52 -74.14 -3.04
N ILE A 30 -11.98 -72.95 -3.35
CA ILE A 30 -10.54 -72.61 -3.32
C ILE A 30 -9.94 -72.68 -1.90
N GLY A 31 -10.77 -72.50 -0.88
CA GLY A 31 -10.36 -72.47 0.52
C GLY A 31 -9.95 -71.08 0.99
N THR A 32 -9.16 -71.03 2.06
CA THR A 32 -8.80 -69.76 2.69
C THR A 32 -7.55 -69.15 2.06
N VAL A 33 -7.60 -67.85 1.71
CA VAL A 33 -6.51 -67.12 1.07
C VAL A 33 -6.14 -65.88 1.90
N LYS A 34 -4.85 -65.70 2.22
CA LYS A 34 -4.35 -64.49 2.87
C LYS A 34 -4.33 -63.33 1.87
N VAL A 35 -5.12 -62.29 2.15
CA VAL A 35 -5.20 -61.05 1.35
C VAL A 35 -4.87 -59.78 2.13
N GLY A 36 -4.84 -59.85 3.46
CA GLY A 36 -4.49 -58.72 4.33
C GLY A 36 -3.03 -58.29 4.15
N GLY A 37 -2.82 -56.98 4.03
CA GLY A 37 -1.51 -56.37 3.79
C GLY A 37 -1.07 -56.35 2.32
N LEU A 38 -1.86 -56.91 1.40
CA LEU A 38 -1.56 -56.91 -0.04
C LEU A 38 -2.31 -55.79 -0.76
N THR A 39 -1.72 -55.28 -1.85
CA THR A 39 -2.46 -54.45 -2.82
C THR A 39 -3.53 -55.29 -3.51
N LEU A 40 -4.60 -54.65 -4.04
CA LEU A 40 -5.66 -55.35 -4.77
C LEU A 40 -5.11 -56.19 -5.94
N ARG A 41 -4.04 -55.71 -6.59
CA ARG A 41 -3.35 -56.42 -7.68
C ARG A 41 -2.63 -57.68 -7.18
N GLU A 42 -1.91 -57.57 -6.06
CA GLU A 42 -1.22 -58.71 -5.44
C GLU A 42 -2.22 -59.74 -4.90
N ALA A 43 -3.30 -59.28 -4.26
CA ALA A 43 -4.38 -60.13 -3.80
C ALA A 43 -5.05 -60.88 -4.97
N ASN A 44 -5.36 -60.19 -6.07
CA ASN A 44 -5.87 -60.81 -7.29
C ASN A 44 -4.95 -61.91 -7.82
N ARG A 45 -3.65 -61.61 -7.92
CA ARG A 45 -2.65 -62.57 -8.39
C ARG A 45 -2.61 -63.80 -7.49
N ARG A 46 -2.58 -63.60 -6.17
CA ARG A 46 -2.55 -64.67 -5.17
C ARG A 46 -3.78 -65.58 -5.25
N VAL A 47 -4.98 -64.98 -5.36
CA VAL A 47 -6.23 -65.73 -5.51
C VAL A 47 -6.26 -66.50 -6.83
N ALA A 48 -5.84 -65.86 -7.93
CA ALA A 48 -5.78 -66.51 -9.24
C ALA A 48 -4.80 -67.70 -9.27
N ASP A 49 -3.63 -67.56 -8.64
CA ASP A 49 -2.63 -68.64 -8.56
C ASP A 49 -3.13 -69.84 -7.77
N GLN A 50 -3.85 -69.63 -6.66
CA GLN A 50 -4.45 -70.70 -5.86
C GLN A 50 -5.63 -71.35 -6.59
N ALA A 51 -6.42 -70.56 -7.33
CA ALA A 51 -7.58 -71.08 -8.05
C ALA A 51 -7.22 -71.92 -9.28
N ARG A 52 -6.11 -71.63 -9.95
CA ARG A 52 -5.60 -72.43 -11.09
C ARG A 52 -5.32 -73.89 -10.73
N GLN A 53 -5.08 -74.19 -9.46
CA GLN A 53 -4.87 -75.57 -9.00
C GLN A 53 -6.17 -76.40 -9.05
N LEU A 54 -7.33 -75.74 -8.99
CA LEU A 54 -8.64 -76.38 -8.92
C LEU A 54 -9.46 -76.19 -10.20
N PHE A 55 -9.29 -75.06 -10.90
CA PHE A 55 -10.03 -74.72 -12.12
C PHE A 55 -9.08 -74.61 -13.33
N ARG A 56 -9.28 -75.48 -14.34
CA ARG A 56 -8.50 -75.45 -15.60
C ARG A 56 -8.92 -74.33 -16.57
N PHE A 57 -10.18 -73.90 -16.50
CA PHE A 57 -10.75 -72.89 -17.40
C PHE A 57 -11.67 -71.96 -16.60
N GLY A 58 -11.23 -70.72 -16.35
CA GLY A 58 -12.00 -69.69 -15.66
C GLY A 58 -11.13 -68.51 -15.25
N GLU A 59 -11.69 -67.30 -15.34
CA GLU A 59 -11.06 -66.08 -14.81
C GLU A 59 -11.69 -65.73 -13.47
N ILE A 60 -10.85 -65.41 -12.48
CA ILE A 60 -11.29 -64.99 -11.15
C ILE A 60 -10.76 -63.60 -10.89
N THR A 61 -11.69 -62.71 -10.59
CA THR A 61 -11.39 -61.31 -10.29
C THR A 61 -11.93 -60.99 -8.90
N LEU A 62 -11.05 -60.44 -8.07
CA LEU A 62 -11.33 -59.89 -6.76
C LEU A 62 -11.48 -58.37 -6.90
N THR A 63 -12.62 -57.86 -6.46
CA THR A 63 -12.92 -56.42 -6.37
C THR A 63 -13.24 -56.06 -4.92
N VAL A 64 -12.98 -54.81 -4.51
CA VAL A 64 -13.38 -54.33 -3.19
C VAL A 64 -14.83 -53.86 -3.29
N ALA A 65 -15.76 -54.54 -2.62
CA ALA A 65 -17.18 -54.19 -2.61
C ALA A 65 -17.48 -53.06 -1.63
N THR A 66 -16.93 -53.15 -0.41
CA THR A 66 -17.03 -52.12 0.62
C THR A 66 -15.70 -51.95 1.31
N ALA A 67 -15.20 -50.71 1.37
CA ALA A 67 -14.03 -50.41 2.18
C ALA A 67 -14.37 -50.62 3.66
N ARG A 68 -13.50 -51.28 4.42
CA ARG A 68 -13.66 -51.40 5.88
C ARG A 68 -13.59 -50.00 6.47
N CYS A 69 -14.58 -49.65 7.27
CA CYS A 69 -14.53 -48.50 8.16
C CYS A 69 -13.93 -48.93 9.50
N PHE A 70 -13.14 -48.04 10.08
CA PHE A 70 -12.52 -48.19 11.39
C PHE A 70 -12.52 -46.84 12.09
N GLU A 71 -12.37 -46.90 13.42
CA GLU A 71 -12.32 -45.72 14.26
C GLU A 71 -10.92 -45.10 14.26
N ILE A 72 -10.87 -43.78 14.14
CA ILE A 72 -9.68 -42.96 14.33
C ILE A 72 -10.01 -41.80 15.26
N VAL A 73 -9.00 -41.29 15.96
CA VAL A 73 -9.18 -40.23 16.95
C VAL A 73 -8.57 -38.93 16.44
N LEU A 74 -9.35 -37.85 16.45
CA LEU A 74 -8.89 -36.51 16.12
C LEU A 74 -8.93 -35.62 17.37
N SER A 75 -7.86 -34.88 17.64
CA SER A 75 -7.76 -34.01 18.82
C SER A 75 -6.96 -32.74 18.54
N GLY A 76 -7.06 -31.77 19.46
CA GLY A 76 -6.35 -30.48 19.36
C GLY A 76 -7.18 -29.39 18.69
N GLU A 77 -6.53 -28.51 17.95
CA GLU A 77 -7.09 -27.31 17.29
C GLU A 77 -7.86 -27.66 16.00
N ILE A 78 -8.94 -28.41 16.17
CA ILE A 78 -9.85 -28.86 15.11
C ILE A 78 -11.26 -28.38 15.46
N GLU A 79 -12.09 -28.05 14.48
CA GLU A 79 -13.45 -27.56 14.70
C GLU A 79 -14.33 -28.54 15.50
N ARG A 80 -14.23 -29.85 15.20
CA ARG A 80 -14.98 -30.91 15.89
C ARG A 80 -14.06 -32.07 16.27
N PRO A 81 -13.32 -31.97 17.39
CA PRO A 81 -12.48 -33.06 17.86
C PRO A 81 -13.34 -34.24 18.36
N GLY A 82 -12.79 -35.44 18.27
CA GLY A 82 -13.47 -36.67 18.67
C GLY A 82 -13.08 -37.87 17.82
N ALA A 83 -13.67 -39.01 18.16
CA ALA A 83 -13.50 -40.23 17.37
C ALA A 83 -14.48 -40.23 16.19
N ILE A 84 -13.99 -40.63 15.01
CA ILE A 84 -14.81 -40.75 13.81
C ILE A 84 -14.52 -42.08 13.09
N GLN A 85 -15.49 -42.52 12.30
CA GLN A 85 -15.33 -43.66 11.39
C GLN A 85 -14.72 -43.19 10.07
N ALA A 86 -13.59 -43.77 9.69
CA ALA A 86 -12.91 -43.51 8.43
C ALA A 86 -12.54 -44.83 7.74
N SER A 87 -12.22 -44.77 6.45
CA SER A 87 -11.80 -45.92 5.66
C SER A 87 -10.38 -45.75 5.15
N ALA A 88 -9.69 -46.86 4.87
CA ALA A 88 -8.28 -46.86 4.43
C ALA A 88 -8.01 -46.17 3.09
N VAL A 89 -9.07 -45.75 2.37
CA VAL A 89 -8.94 -44.99 1.12
C VAL A 89 -8.86 -43.48 1.34
N ARG A 90 -9.19 -43.01 2.55
CA ARG A 90 -9.16 -41.58 2.89
C ARG A 90 -7.76 -41.16 3.34
N ARG A 91 -7.43 -39.89 3.11
CA ARG A 91 -6.19 -39.27 3.61
C ARG A 91 -6.43 -38.41 4.84
N VAL A 92 -5.37 -38.14 5.59
CA VAL A 92 -5.43 -37.33 6.82
C VAL A 92 -6.12 -35.99 6.59
N HIS A 93 -5.76 -35.26 5.52
CA HIS A 93 -6.37 -33.97 5.19
C HIS A 93 -7.89 -34.06 4.96
N GLU A 94 -8.36 -35.07 4.23
CA GLU A 94 -9.80 -35.25 3.95
C GLU A 94 -10.60 -35.54 5.21
N VAL A 95 -10.01 -36.30 6.13
CA VAL A 95 -10.63 -36.63 7.41
C VAL A 95 -10.72 -35.38 8.29
N ILE A 96 -9.65 -34.58 8.36
CA ILE A 96 -9.64 -33.31 9.07
C ILE A 96 -10.69 -32.35 8.49
N LEU A 97 -10.80 -32.26 7.16
CA LEU A 97 -11.84 -31.45 6.52
C LEU A 97 -13.25 -31.93 6.85
N ALA A 98 -13.47 -33.25 6.96
CA ALA A 98 -14.79 -33.81 7.28
C ALA A 98 -15.30 -33.42 8.67
N VAL A 99 -14.39 -33.11 9.60
CA VAL A 99 -14.71 -32.63 10.94
C VAL A 99 -14.73 -31.10 11.06
N GLY A 100 -14.69 -30.40 9.92
CA GLY A 100 -14.77 -28.93 9.84
C GLY A 100 -13.43 -28.23 9.58
N GLY A 101 -12.32 -28.97 9.56
CA GLY A 101 -10.99 -28.42 9.31
C GLY A 101 -10.24 -28.02 10.59
N ILE A 102 -9.04 -27.49 10.37
CA ILE A 102 -8.17 -26.95 11.42
C ILE A 102 -8.63 -25.53 11.74
N THR A 103 -8.72 -25.19 13.03
CA THR A 103 -9.11 -23.84 13.46
C THR A 103 -8.01 -22.83 13.09
N PRO A 104 -8.29 -21.51 13.04
CA PRO A 104 -7.24 -20.49 12.80
C PRO A 104 -6.11 -20.48 13.84
N ARG A 105 -6.31 -21.15 14.97
CA ARG A 105 -5.34 -21.31 16.06
C ARG A 105 -4.53 -22.59 15.96
N GLY A 106 -4.83 -23.49 15.03
CA GLY A 106 -4.11 -24.76 14.86
C GLY A 106 -2.93 -24.67 13.90
N SER A 107 -1.99 -25.59 14.07
CA SER A 107 -0.83 -25.71 13.18
C SER A 107 -1.18 -26.47 11.91
N LEU A 108 -0.91 -25.85 10.75
CA LEU A 108 -0.94 -26.53 9.44
C LEU A 108 0.38 -27.22 9.11
N ARG A 109 1.47 -26.86 9.80
CA ARG A 109 2.83 -27.33 9.47
C ARG A 109 3.34 -28.45 10.36
N ARG A 110 2.72 -28.63 11.54
CA ARG A 110 3.10 -29.64 12.53
C ARG A 110 1.87 -30.42 12.97
N VAL A 111 1.26 -31.17 12.05
CA VAL A 111 0.19 -32.10 12.42
C VAL A 111 0.84 -33.40 12.85
N GLU A 112 0.49 -33.88 14.03
CA GLU A 112 1.07 -35.09 14.60
C GLU A 112 0.17 -36.29 14.28
N VAL A 113 0.73 -37.28 13.59
CA VAL A 113 0.05 -38.53 13.27
C VAL A 113 0.70 -39.66 14.03
N THR A 114 -0.05 -40.26 14.94
CA THR A 114 0.39 -41.36 15.78
C THR A 114 -0.21 -42.68 15.30
N ARG A 115 0.64 -43.68 15.14
CA ARG A 115 0.30 -45.05 14.75
C ARG A 115 1.00 -46.03 15.68
N GLY A 116 0.23 -46.71 16.54
CA GLY A 116 0.79 -47.57 17.58
C GLY A 116 1.69 -46.77 18.53
N ARG A 117 3.01 -46.97 18.45
CA ARG A 117 4.02 -46.25 19.27
C ARG A 117 4.83 -45.20 18.49
N SER A 118 4.58 -45.05 17.19
CA SER A 118 5.32 -44.12 16.34
C SER A 118 4.50 -42.86 16.08
N THR A 119 5.06 -41.70 16.35
CA THR A 119 4.47 -40.39 16.01
C THR A 119 5.32 -39.75 14.92
N VAL A 120 4.65 -39.27 13.87
CA VAL A 120 5.27 -38.59 12.73
C VAL A 120 4.60 -37.24 12.57
N GLU A 121 5.40 -36.19 12.42
CA GLU A 121 4.92 -34.85 12.06
C GLU A 121 4.73 -34.76 10.54
N ILE A 122 3.61 -34.18 10.11
CA ILE A 122 3.32 -33.89 8.70
C ILE A 122 3.03 -32.40 8.50
N ASP A 123 3.48 -31.86 7.37
CA ASP A 123 3.28 -30.47 6.96
C ASP A 123 2.15 -30.38 5.94
N LEU A 124 0.90 -30.22 6.42
CA LEU A 124 -0.27 -30.09 5.56
C LEU A 124 -0.24 -28.82 4.70
N LEU A 125 0.46 -27.76 5.13
CA LEU A 125 0.65 -26.56 4.30
C LEU A 125 1.42 -26.91 3.02
N ARG A 126 2.44 -27.76 3.10
CA ARG A 126 3.16 -28.25 1.90
C ARG A 126 2.25 -29.07 0.98
N PHE A 127 1.38 -29.91 1.55
CA PHE A 127 0.37 -30.61 0.76
C PHE A 127 -0.58 -29.62 0.05
N GLU A 128 -1.13 -28.64 0.78
CA GLU A 128 -2.08 -27.67 0.21
C GLU A 128 -1.45 -26.77 -0.85
N MET A 129 -0.20 -26.36 -0.68
CA MET A 129 0.47 -25.40 -1.57
C MET A 129 1.20 -26.07 -2.74
N ARG A 130 1.77 -27.26 -2.55
CA ARG A 130 2.61 -27.97 -3.54
C ARG A 130 2.02 -29.29 -4.03
N GLY A 131 0.93 -29.78 -3.43
CA GLY A 131 0.40 -31.10 -3.74
C GLY A 131 1.31 -32.24 -3.29
N ASP A 132 2.18 -32.00 -2.29
CA ASP A 132 3.10 -33.02 -1.79
C ASP A 132 2.34 -34.11 -1.03
N LEU A 133 2.06 -35.22 -1.73
CA LEU A 133 1.34 -36.36 -1.17
C LEU A 133 2.11 -37.10 -0.06
N SER A 134 3.42 -36.86 0.10
CA SER A 134 4.19 -37.42 1.22
C SER A 134 3.78 -36.81 2.56
N GLN A 135 3.25 -35.58 2.53
CA GLN A 135 2.79 -34.85 3.72
C GLN A 135 1.30 -35.09 4.02
N ASN A 136 0.62 -35.95 3.27
CA ASN A 136 -0.80 -36.24 3.48
C ASN A 136 -1.07 -37.75 3.41
N PRO A 137 -0.58 -38.56 4.37
CA PRO A 137 -0.68 -40.01 4.32
C PRO A 137 -2.13 -40.50 4.36
N PHE A 138 -2.35 -41.76 3.94
CA PHE A 138 -3.63 -42.45 4.12
C PHE A 138 -3.89 -42.73 5.61
N VAL A 139 -5.16 -42.73 6.00
CA VAL A 139 -5.54 -43.07 7.38
C VAL A 139 -5.53 -44.58 7.59
N GLU A 140 -5.19 -45.00 8.80
CA GLU A 140 -5.08 -46.40 9.19
C GLU A 140 -5.87 -46.66 10.47
N GLU A 141 -6.23 -47.92 10.70
CA GLU A 141 -6.98 -48.34 11.89
C GLU A 141 -6.17 -48.06 13.17
N GLY A 142 -6.81 -47.41 14.15
CA GLY A 142 -6.16 -47.01 15.41
C GLY A 142 -5.24 -45.80 15.29
N MET A 143 -5.27 -45.07 14.18
CA MET A 143 -4.53 -43.82 14.00
C MET A 143 -5.12 -42.71 14.90
N ALA A 144 -4.22 -41.98 15.56
CA ALA A 144 -4.56 -40.76 16.29
C ALA A 144 -3.93 -39.55 15.59
N ILE A 145 -4.74 -38.55 15.28
CA ILE A 145 -4.34 -37.32 14.62
C ILE A 145 -4.48 -36.19 15.64
N HIS A 146 -3.38 -35.54 15.97
CA HIS A 146 -3.35 -34.42 16.89
C HIS A 146 -2.90 -33.16 16.16
N VAL A 147 -3.69 -32.08 16.26
CA VAL A 147 -3.34 -30.77 15.70
C VAL A 147 -2.96 -29.85 16.85
N PRO A 148 -1.67 -29.56 17.06
CA PRO A 148 -1.25 -28.68 18.13
C PRO A 148 -1.62 -27.21 17.82
N PRO A 149 -1.57 -26.33 18.83
CA PRO A 149 -1.66 -24.89 18.62
C PRO A 149 -0.61 -24.38 17.64
N ARG A 150 -0.98 -23.34 16.90
CA ARG A 150 -0.16 -22.65 15.91
C ARG A 150 1.11 -22.14 16.58
N GLY A 151 2.25 -22.55 16.02
CA GLY A 151 3.56 -22.12 16.48
C GLY A 151 3.92 -20.69 16.09
N PRO A 152 5.21 -20.34 16.22
CA PRO A 152 5.73 -19.06 15.80
C PRO A 152 5.41 -18.77 14.33
N PHE A 153 5.15 -17.51 13.98
CA PHE A 153 4.77 -17.12 12.63
C PHE A 153 5.58 -15.93 12.13
N VAL A 154 5.56 -15.75 10.82
CA VAL A 154 6.13 -14.60 10.11
C VAL A 154 5.11 -14.06 9.12
N THR A 155 5.22 -12.78 8.79
CA THR A 155 4.33 -12.13 7.84
C THR A 155 5.06 -11.89 6.53
N LEU A 156 4.50 -12.39 5.42
CA LEU A 156 4.93 -12.05 4.06
C LEU A 156 4.00 -10.99 3.47
N ALA A 157 4.54 -9.86 3.04
CA ALA A 157 3.79 -8.74 2.49
C ALA A 157 4.42 -8.20 1.20
N GLY A 158 3.61 -7.49 0.41
CA GLY A 158 4.04 -6.84 -0.83
C GLY A 158 4.02 -7.78 -2.04
N ALA A 159 5.00 -7.64 -2.94
CA ALA A 159 5.12 -8.33 -4.22
C ALA A 159 5.62 -9.78 -4.08
N VAL A 160 4.92 -10.56 -3.29
CA VAL A 160 5.05 -12.02 -3.17
C VAL A 160 3.84 -12.69 -3.80
N ARG A 161 3.94 -13.95 -4.24
CA ARG A 161 2.78 -14.62 -4.87
C ARG A 161 1.60 -14.83 -3.93
N ARG A 162 1.89 -15.10 -2.66
CA ARG A 162 0.89 -15.38 -1.64
C ARG A 162 1.23 -14.63 -0.35
N PRO A 163 0.84 -13.36 -0.22
CA PRO A 163 1.02 -12.62 1.02
C PRO A 163 0.16 -13.22 2.13
N GLY A 164 0.62 -13.11 3.37
CA GLY A 164 -0.08 -13.64 4.54
C GLY A 164 0.85 -14.04 5.68
N ASP A 165 0.25 -14.53 6.75
CA ASP A 165 0.97 -15.01 7.93
C ASP A 165 1.20 -16.52 7.84
N TYR A 166 2.45 -16.94 7.99
CA TYR A 166 2.86 -18.33 7.86
C TYR A 166 3.57 -18.80 9.11
N GLU A 167 3.20 -19.99 9.59
CA GLU A 167 3.93 -20.65 10.66
C GLU A 167 5.34 -21.01 10.20
N ILE A 168 6.31 -20.78 11.08
CA ILE A 168 7.71 -21.14 10.89
C ILE A 168 8.05 -22.33 11.80
N GLY A 169 8.59 -23.39 11.19
CA GLY A 169 9.12 -24.53 11.93
C GLY A 169 10.50 -24.22 12.56
N PRO A 170 10.99 -25.05 13.48
CA PRO A 170 12.25 -24.83 14.21
C PRO A 170 13.52 -24.78 13.34
N ARG A 171 13.44 -25.18 12.06
CA ARG A 171 14.53 -25.09 11.07
C ARG A 171 14.11 -24.32 9.81
N SER A 172 13.03 -23.56 9.88
CA SER A 172 12.52 -22.89 8.70
C SER A 172 13.38 -21.68 8.34
N SER A 173 13.64 -21.57 7.05
CA SER A 173 14.43 -20.51 6.46
C SER A 173 13.56 -19.70 5.51
N LEU A 174 14.00 -18.48 5.20
CA LEU A 174 13.31 -17.63 4.24
C LEU A 174 13.12 -18.34 2.89
N ARG A 175 14.13 -19.10 2.45
CA ARG A 175 14.04 -19.90 1.24
C ARG A 175 12.95 -20.97 1.33
N ASP A 176 12.91 -21.77 2.39
CA ASP A 176 11.88 -22.81 2.56
C ASP A 176 10.48 -22.20 2.49
N LEU A 177 10.28 -21.09 3.19
CA LEU A 177 9.00 -20.42 3.23
C LEU A 177 8.59 -19.88 1.85
N LEU A 178 9.50 -19.22 1.13
CA LEU A 178 9.22 -18.74 -0.22
C LEU A 178 8.99 -19.89 -1.20
N ASP A 179 9.69 -21.02 -1.04
CA ASP A 179 9.44 -22.21 -1.85
C ASP A 179 8.01 -22.75 -1.60
N VAL A 180 7.59 -22.91 -0.34
CA VAL A 180 6.23 -23.38 -0.03
C VAL A 180 5.16 -22.41 -0.52
N THR A 181 5.38 -21.10 -0.36
CA THR A 181 4.36 -20.07 -0.70
C THR A 181 4.29 -19.72 -2.19
N GLY A 182 5.23 -20.23 -3.01
CA GLY A 182 5.26 -20.06 -4.47
C GLY A 182 6.19 -18.94 -4.96
N GLY A 183 6.97 -18.34 -4.07
CA GLY A 183 8.04 -17.40 -4.40
C GLY A 183 7.55 -15.96 -4.57
N LEU A 184 8.39 -15.18 -5.26
CA LEU A 184 8.14 -13.76 -5.51
C LEU A 184 7.17 -13.55 -6.67
N ALA A 185 6.46 -12.41 -6.66
CA ALA A 185 5.67 -11.97 -7.80
C ALA A 185 6.59 -11.55 -8.96
N GLN A 186 6.08 -11.55 -10.20
CA GLN A 186 6.87 -11.17 -11.38
C GLN A 186 7.30 -9.70 -11.35
N ASN A 187 6.45 -8.82 -10.83
CA ASN A 187 6.72 -7.40 -10.69
C ASN A 187 7.38 -7.06 -9.34
N SER A 188 8.08 -8.00 -8.71
CA SER A 188 8.75 -7.78 -7.44
C SER A 188 10.11 -7.12 -7.62
N ALA A 189 10.51 -6.34 -6.63
CA ALA A 189 11.85 -5.80 -6.53
C ALA A 189 12.66 -6.56 -5.45
N PRO A 190 13.33 -7.67 -5.82
CA PRO A 190 13.95 -8.57 -4.85
C PRO A 190 15.13 -7.97 -4.09
N THR A 191 15.81 -6.97 -4.66
CA THR A 191 16.98 -6.32 -4.05
C THR A 191 16.60 -5.34 -2.92
N GLU A 192 15.37 -4.82 -2.96
CA GLU A 192 14.86 -3.80 -2.05
C GLU A 192 13.91 -4.37 -0.98
N ALA A 193 13.92 -5.69 -0.77
CA ALA A 193 13.09 -6.29 0.25
C ALA A 193 13.54 -5.83 1.64
N ARG A 194 12.58 -5.67 2.55
CA ARG A 194 12.80 -5.22 3.92
C ARG A 194 12.34 -6.29 4.88
N LEU A 195 13.24 -6.72 5.76
CA LEU A 195 12.93 -7.59 6.88
C LEU A 195 12.86 -6.75 8.14
N THR A 196 11.67 -6.62 8.70
CA THR A 196 11.45 -5.95 9.99
C THR A 196 11.35 -6.99 11.09
N ARG A 197 12.25 -6.93 12.06
CA ARG A 197 12.30 -7.79 13.25
C ARG A 197 11.97 -7.01 14.50
N LEU A 198 11.15 -7.60 15.37
CA LEU A 198 10.90 -7.06 16.71
C LEU A 198 11.92 -7.65 17.69
N LEU A 199 12.74 -6.80 18.27
CA LEU A 199 13.73 -7.18 19.28
C LEU A 199 13.07 -7.39 20.65
N PRO A 200 13.69 -8.17 21.57
CA PRO A 200 13.15 -8.40 22.92
C PRO A 200 12.92 -7.13 23.75
N ASP A 201 13.62 -6.04 23.42
CA ASP A 201 13.49 -4.72 24.07
C ASP A 201 12.32 -3.88 23.51
N GLY A 202 11.55 -4.43 22.56
CA GLY A 202 10.42 -3.77 21.92
C GLY A 202 10.79 -2.85 20.75
N ARG A 203 12.09 -2.67 20.43
CA ARG A 203 12.51 -1.91 19.26
C ARG A 203 12.30 -2.73 17.99
N LYS A 204 11.96 -2.03 16.90
CA LYS A 204 11.89 -2.62 15.55
C LYS A 204 13.19 -2.34 14.82
N GLU A 205 13.84 -3.40 14.34
CA GLU A 205 14.99 -3.30 13.45
C GLU A 205 14.52 -3.62 12.03
N THR A 206 14.84 -2.77 11.06
CA THR A 206 14.52 -3.03 9.65
C THR A 206 15.81 -3.18 8.87
N ILE A 207 15.98 -4.34 8.26
CA ILE A 207 17.17 -4.73 7.50
C ILE A 207 16.76 -4.83 6.03
N THR A 208 17.48 -4.13 5.15
CA THR A 208 17.34 -4.35 3.71
C THR A 208 18.00 -5.67 3.34
N VAL A 209 17.27 -6.55 2.67
CA VAL A 209 17.69 -7.89 2.29
C VAL A 209 17.63 -8.02 0.78
N ASP A 210 18.78 -8.26 0.15
CA ASP A 210 18.83 -8.65 -1.25
C ASP A 210 18.41 -10.13 -1.39
N LEU A 211 17.16 -10.35 -1.79
CA LEU A 211 16.59 -11.68 -1.96
C LEU A 211 17.26 -12.49 -3.07
N THR A 212 17.89 -11.86 -4.05
CA THR A 212 18.61 -12.60 -5.11
C THR A 212 19.80 -13.36 -4.52
N ARG A 213 20.49 -12.74 -3.57
CA ARG A 213 21.62 -13.34 -2.84
C ARG A 213 21.15 -14.24 -1.70
N ALA A 214 20.15 -13.78 -0.93
CA ALA A 214 19.63 -14.52 0.22
C ALA A 214 19.02 -15.87 -0.17
N LEU A 215 18.49 -16.00 -1.39
CA LEU A 215 17.93 -17.24 -1.91
C LEU A 215 18.98 -18.16 -2.57
N ALA A 216 20.19 -17.66 -2.88
CA ALA A 216 21.27 -18.44 -3.48
C ALA A 216 21.96 -19.35 -2.46
N ARG A 217 22.21 -20.62 -2.81
CA ARG A 217 22.93 -21.56 -1.91
C ARG A 217 24.40 -21.11 -1.78
N PRO A 218 25.01 -21.12 -0.59
CA PRO A 218 24.54 -21.66 0.69
C PRO A 218 23.86 -20.63 1.62
N ALA A 219 23.78 -19.36 1.23
CA ALA A 219 23.20 -18.31 2.06
C ALA A 219 21.73 -18.58 2.34
N ASP A 220 21.24 -18.29 3.55
CA ASP A 220 19.82 -18.27 3.86
C ASP A 220 19.60 -17.37 5.07
N VAL A 221 18.43 -16.75 5.15
CA VAL A 221 18.11 -15.85 6.25
C VAL A 221 17.30 -16.64 7.28
N PRO A 222 17.82 -16.82 8.52
CA PRO A 222 17.06 -17.44 9.58
C PRO A 222 15.94 -16.48 10.02
N LEU A 223 14.72 -17.00 10.01
CA LEU A 223 13.54 -16.25 10.41
C LEU A 223 13.26 -16.44 11.90
N ALA A 224 12.83 -15.37 12.55
CA ALA A 224 12.40 -15.35 13.94
C ALA A 224 10.90 -15.07 14.02
N THR A 225 10.30 -15.39 15.17
CA THR A 225 8.87 -15.11 15.41
C THR A 225 8.57 -13.62 15.27
N GLY A 226 7.48 -13.30 14.58
CA GLY A 226 7.05 -11.92 14.35
C GLY A 226 7.85 -11.15 13.30
N ASP A 227 8.80 -11.80 12.62
CA ASP A 227 9.48 -11.18 11.47
C ASP A 227 8.46 -10.83 10.39
N GLN A 228 8.60 -9.63 9.82
CA GLN A 228 7.80 -9.16 8.70
C GLN A 228 8.71 -8.93 7.49
N LEU A 229 8.51 -9.73 6.44
CA LEU A 229 9.16 -9.53 5.15
C LEU A 229 8.23 -8.72 4.24
N PHE A 230 8.65 -7.52 3.87
CA PHE A 230 7.99 -6.71 2.86
C PHE A 230 8.82 -6.67 1.58
N VAL A 231 8.24 -7.12 0.47
CA VAL A 231 8.88 -7.05 -0.85
C VAL A 231 8.19 -5.94 -1.65
N PRO A 232 8.86 -4.84 -2.01
CA PRO A 232 8.25 -3.81 -2.83
C PRO A 232 7.96 -4.33 -4.25
N SER A 233 6.98 -3.72 -4.92
CA SER A 233 6.79 -3.93 -6.36
C SER A 233 7.69 -2.98 -7.15
N LEU A 234 8.08 -3.37 -8.36
CA LEU A 234 8.87 -2.54 -9.27
C LEU A 234 8.17 -1.21 -9.58
N THR A 235 6.83 -1.20 -9.64
CA THR A 235 6.04 0.03 -9.81
C THR A 235 6.17 0.98 -8.62
N LEU A 236 6.31 0.44 -7.41
CA LEU A 236 6.51 1.26 -6.19
C LEU A 236 7.93 1.82 -6.09
N LEU A 237 8.86 1.25 -6.86
CA LEU A 237 10.22 1.76 -7.06
C LEU A 237 10.38 2.57 -8.35
N GLN A 238 9.31 2.81 -9.12
CA GLN A 238 9.44 3.75 -10.23
C GLN A 238 9.71 5.11 -9.61
N ASP A 239 10.92 5.62 -9.86
CA ASP A 239 11.26 6.97 -9.47
C ASP A 239 10.37 7.90 -10.28
N VAL A 240 9.64 8.79 -9.59
CA VAL A 240 8.73 9.73 -10.24
C VAL A 240 9.06 11.15 -9.82
N VAL A 241 8.97 12.06 -10.78
CA VAL A 241 9.06 13.50 -10.53
C VAL A 241 7.76 14.15 -10.93
N GLU A 242 7.26 15.04 -10.08
CA GLU A 242 6.06 15.80 -10.37
C GLU A 242 6.43 17.19 -10.89
N VAL A 243 5.93 17.52 -12.07
CA VAL A 243 6.11 18.83 -12.71
C VAL A 243 4.87 19.67 -12.46
N ARG A 244 5.06 20.90 -11.97
CA ARG A 244 3.99 21.86 -11.68
C ARG A 244 4.27 23.24 -12.25
N GLY A 245 3.24 23.90 -12.77
CA GLY A 245 3.29 25.32 -13.11
C GLY A 245 3.35 25.63 -14.60
N ALA A 246 4.12 26.65 -14.99
CA ALA A 246 4.10 27.27 -16.31
C ALA A 246 4.89 26.47 -17.38
N PHE A 247 4.33 25.34 -17.81
CA PHE A 247 4.84 24.54 -18.92
C PHE A 247 3.81 24.47 -20.05
N ASN A 248 4.25 24.20 -21.28
CA ASN A 248 3.34 24.00 -22.41
C ASN A 248 2.49 22.72 -22.25
N GLY A 249 3.07 21.72 -21.59
CA GLY A 249 2.43 20.44 -21.30
C GLY A 249 2.35 19.50 -22.50
N THR A 250 1.90 18.29 -22.22
CA THR A 250 1.66 17.20 -23.15
C THR A 250 0.17 16.86 -23.20
N ALA A 251 -0.22 15.88 -24.00
CA ALA A 251 -1.60 15.39 -24.03
C ALA A 251 -2.06 14.78 -22.68
N GLU A 252 -1.11 14.31 -21.87
CA GLU A 252 -1.36 13.66 -20.58
C GLU A 252 -1.33 14.65 -19.40
N SER A 253 -0.98 15.93 -19.64
CA SER A 253 -0.92 16.94 -18.59
C SER A 253 -2.31 17.33 -18.08
N SER A 254 -2.47 17.35 -16.76
CA SER A 254 -3.64 17.99 -16.14
C SER A 254 -3.47 19.49 -16.16
N ARG A 255 -4.38 20.22 -16.80
CA ARG A 255 -4.34 21.69 -16.90
C ARG A 255 -5.13 22.36 -15.77
N THR A 256 -4.53 23.39 -15.17
CA THR A 256 -5.11 24.24 -14.12
C THR A 256 -4.93 25.70 -14.52
N MET A 257 -5.62 26.63 -13.87
CA MET A 257 -5.40 28.07 -14.04
C MET A 257 -4.74 28.65 -12.80
N THR A 258 -3.63 29.37 -12.97
CA THR A 258 -2.93 30.10 -11.90
C THR A 258 -2.71 31.54 -12.37
N ALA A 259 -3.21 32.51 -11.61
CA ALA A 259 -3.19 33.93 -11.99
C ALA A 259 -3.74 34.20 -13.41
N GLY A 260 -4.79 33.47 -13.81
CA GLY A 260 -5.41 33.59 -15.14
C GLY A 260 -4.60 32.96 -16.29
N LYS A 261 -3.45 32.36 -16.01
CA LYS A 261 -2.59 31.68 -16.99
C LYS A 261 -2.71 30.15 -16.86
N PRO A 262 -2.68 29.39 -17.97
CA PRO A 262 -2.76 27.94 -17.92
C PRO A 262 -1.46 27.36 -17.34
N THR A 263 -1.58 26.54 -16.32
CA THR A 263 -0.49 25.77 -15.70
C THR A 263 -0.79 24.29 -15.80
N ILE A 264 0.24 23.45 -15.63
CA ILE A 264 0.08 22.00 -15.64
C ILE A 264 0.48 21.37 -14.31
N VAL A 265 -0.06 20.18 -14.08
CA VAL A 265 0.48 19.20 -13.15
C VAL A 265 0.60 17.87 -13.90
N GLN A 266 1.79 17.29 -13.94
CA GLN A 266 2.04 15.98 -14.55
C GLN A 266 3.14 15.23 -13.81
N ARG A 267 2.99 13.92 -13.68
CA ARG A 267 4.02 13.03 -13.14
C ARG A 267 4.77 12.37 -14.28
N PHE A 268 6.09 12.35 -14.18
CA PHE A 268 6.98 11.71 -15.14
C PHE A 268 7.74 10.58 -14.44
N GLU A 269 7.82 9.44 -15.11
CA GLU A 269 8.78 8.40 -14.75
C GLU A 269 10.19 8.94 -14.97
N LEU A 270 11.04 8.79 -13.95
CA LEU A 270 12.41 9.26 -13.91
C LEU A 270 13.34 8.15 -14.39
N ALA A 271 14.13 8.41 -15.43
CA ALA A 271 15.19 7.51 -15.85
C ALA A 271 16.48 7.79 -15.05
N HIS A 272 17.36 6.78 -14.97
CA HIS A 272 18.62 6.93 -14.24
C HIS A 272 19.48 8.05 -14.84
N GLY A 273 19.78 9.07 -14.03
CA GLY A 273 20.59 10.23 -14.44
C GLY A 273 19.82 11.38 -15.10
N ASP A 274 18.49 11.31 -15.15
CA ASP A 274 17.64 12.40 -15.65
C ASP A 274 17.90 13.71 -14.87
N ARG A 275 17.97 14.82 -15.61
CA ARG A 275 18.19 16.17 -15.06
C ARG A 275 17.04 17.10 -15.39
N VAL A 276 17.05 18.29 -14.78
CA VAL A 276 16.05 19.34 -15.00
C VAL A 276 15.79 19.60 -16.49
N LYS A 277 16.84 19.68 -17.31
CA LYS A 277 16.72 19.97 -18.74
C LYS A 277 15.93 18.89 -19.51
N ASP A 278 16.14 17.62 -19.18
CA ASP A 278 15.46 16.48 -19.81
C ASP A 278 13.97 16.48 -19.44
N LEU A 279 13.69 16.74 -18.16
CA LEU A 279 12.32 16.88 -17.65
C LEU A 279 11.57 18.05 -18.30
N VAL A 280 12.21 19.22 -18.44
CA VAL A 280 11.64 20.39 -19.12
C VAL A 280 11.28 20.06 -20.56
N ALA A 281 12.16 19.36 -21.29
CA ALA A 281 11.90 18.94 -22.66
C ALA A 281 10.70 17.98 -22.75
N ARG A 282 10.63 16.97 -21.87
CA ARG A 282 9.52 16.00 -21.79
C ARG A 282 8.20 16.64 -21.38
N ALA A 283 8.24 17.70 -20.59
CA ALA A 283 7.07 18.50 -20.21
C ALA A 283 6.55 19.41 -21.34
N GLY A 284 7.11 19.32 -22.55
CA GLY A 284 6.74 20.16 -23.69
C GLY A 284 7.43 21.53 -23.70
N GLY A 285 8.44 21.73 -22.85
CA GLY A 285 9.11 23.01 -22.64
C GLY A 285 8.38 23.94 -21.68
N VAL A 286 9.09 24.99 -21.25
CA VAL A 286 8.53 26.07 -20.43
C VAL A 286 7.61 26.96 -21.27
N ALA A 287 6.53 27.45 -20.65
CA ALA A 287 5.61 28.38 -21.30
C ALA A 287 6.26 29.76 -21.45
N ALA A 288 5.84 30.54 -22.46
CA ALA A 288 6.40 31.88 -22.70
C ALA A 288 6.16 32.87 -21.54
N PHE A 289 5.13 32.62 -20.73
CA PHE A 289 4.78 33.42 -19.56
C PHE A 289 5.35 32.84 -18.25
N ALA A 290 6.31 31.92 -18.31
CA ALA A 290 6.95 31.34 -17.14
C ALA A 290 8.01 32.29 -16.54
N ASP A 291 8.11 32.32 -15.21
CA ASP A 291 9.26 32.94 -14.55
C ASP A 291 10.41 31.93 -14.49
N LEU A 292 11.38 32.11 -15.38
CA LEU A 292 12.52 31.21 -15.48
C LEU A 292 13.49 31.33 -14.30
N ARG A 293 13.51 32.44 -13.56
CA ARG A 293 14.49 32.66 -12.48
C ARG A 293 14.03 32.10 -11.14
N LEU A 294 12.72 31.89 -10.98
CA LEU A 294 12.11 31.45 -9.73
C LEU A 294 11.70 29.98 -9.71
N ALA A 295 12.15 29.20 -10.71
CA ALA A 295 11.93 27.75 -10.69
C ALA A 295 12.65 27.11 -9.50
N ALA A 296 12.08 26.04 -8.98
CA ALA A 296 12.64 25.34 -7.82
C ALA A 296 12.27 23.87 -7.82
N ILE A 297 13.14 23.06 -7.23
CA ILE A 297 12.89 21.67 -6.88
C ILE A 297 12.60 21.63 -5.38
N ASP A 298 11.41 21.17 -5.01
CA ASP A 298 11.15 20.78 -3.63
C ASP A 298 11.51 19.30 -3.49
N ARG A 299 12.53 18.98 -2.70
CA ARG A 299 13.05 17.63 -2.47
C ARG A 299 12.70 17.14 -1.07
N ALA A 300 12.16 15.93 -0.95
CA ALA A 300 11.93 15.33 0.36
C ALA A 300 13.25 14.83 0.95
N GLY A 301 13.62 15.26 2.16
CA GLY A 301 14.76 14.69 2.89
C GLY A 301 14.38 13.41 3.63
N ASP A 302 15.37 12.62 4.04
CA ASP A 302 15.20 11.41 4.86
C ASP A 302 14.58 11.73 6.23
N GLY A 303 13.25 11.82 6.29
CA GLY A 303 12.48 12.08 7.51
C GLY A 303 12.41 13.55 7.97
N GLY A 304 12.83 14.51 7.13
CA GLY A 304 12.84 15.96 7.43
C GLY A 304 11.89 16.80 6.55
N PRO A 305 11.79 18.13 6.79
CA PRO A 305 11.02 19.04 5.94
C PRO A 305 11.60 19.09 4.52
N ARG A 306 10.76 19.35 3.51
CA ARG A 306 11.21 19.43 2.10
C ARG A 306 12.24 20.55 1.95
N GLN A 307 13.38 20.23 1.33
CA GLN A 307 14.41 21.20 0.96
C GLN A 307 14.03 21.84 -0.38
N ARG A 308 13.98 23.18 -0.43
CA ARG A 308 13.73 23.91 -1.66
C ARG A 308 15.05 24.30 -2.31
N ILE A 309 15.34 23.73 -3.47
CA ILE A 309 16.55 23.96 -4.26
C ILE A 309 16.18 24.93 -5.40
N PRO A 310 16.66 26.19 -5.39
CA PRO A 310 16.39 27.14 -6.47
C PRO A 310 17.10 26.70 -7.75
N VAL A 311 16.42 26.86 -8.88
CA VAL A 311 16.93 26.52 -10.22
C VAL A 311 16.68 27.69 -11.16
N ASP A 312 17.74 28.32 -11.65
CA ASP A 312 17.62 29.40 -12.63
C ASP A 312 17.57 28.81 -14.06
N LEU A 313 16.36 28.68 -14.59
CA LEU A 313 16.13 28.18 -15.94
C LEU A 313 16.56 29.17 -17.03
N HIS A 314 16.68 30.47 -16.73
CA HIS A 314 17.22 31.42 -17.69
C HIS A 314 18.70 31.10 -17.93
N ARG A 315 19.46 30.96 -16.83
CA ARG A 315 20.86 30.54 -16.89
C ARG A 315 21.02 29.17 -17.55
N LEU A 316 20.17 28.20 -17.21
CA LEU A 316 20.22 26.86 -17.79
C LEU A 316 19.91 26.82 -19.30
N LEU A 317 18.79 27.40 -19.71
CA LEU A 317 18.24 27.21 -21.06
C LEU A 317 18.78 28.24 -22.06
N VAL A 318 19.03 29.48 -21.61
CA VAL A 318 19.48 30.59 -22.46
C VAL A 318 21.00 30.72 -22.41
N GLU A 319 21.57 30.88 -21.22
CA GLU A 319 23.02 31.09 -21.04
C GLU A 319 23.83 29.78 -21.10
N LYS A 320 23.15 28.63 -21.12
CA LYS A 320 23.74 27.28 -21.19
C LYS A 320 24.62 26.95 -19.99
N ASP A 321 24.30 27.51 -18.83
CA ASP A 321 24.96 27.21 -17.57
C ASP A 321 24.49 25.85 -17.01
N GLU A 322 25.28 24.81 -17.26
CA GLU A 322 24.99 23.44 -16.82
C GLU A 322 25.06 23.28 -15.28
N THR A 323 25.56 24.26 -14.52
CA THR A 323 25.50 24.21 -13.04
C THR A 323 24.06 24.22 -12.51
N GLN A 324 23.12 24.75 -13.30
CA GLN A 324 21.69 24.75 -12.99
C GLN A 324 21.00 23.44 -13.39
N ASN A 325 21.70 22.53 -14.11
CA ASN A 325 21.14 21.28 -14.60
C ASN A 325 21.18 20.20 -13.52
N ILE A 326 20.42 20.41 -12.44
CA ILE A 326 20.43 19.56 -11.25
C ILE A 326 19.90 18.16 -11.60
N MET A 327 20.53 17.13 -11.03
CA MET A 327 20.07 15.75 -11.13
C MET A 327 18.84 15.57 -10.27
N LEU A 328 17.80 14.97 -10.86
CA LEU A 328 16.52 14.78 -10.21
C LEU A 328 16.55 13.51 -9.36
N GLU A 329 15.75 13.50 -8.31
CA GLU A 329 15.57 12.38 -7.39
C GLU A 329 14.10 11.99 -7.31
N ASN A 330 13.85 10.76 -6.86
CA ASN A 330 12.49 10.27 -6.68
C ASN A 330 11.70 11.14 -5.71
N GLY A 331 10.47 11.50 -6.09
CA GLY A 331 9.59 12.32 -5.28
C GLY A 331 9.90 13.82 -5.31
N ASP A 332 10.86 14.26 -6.14
CA ASP A 332 11.07 15.67 -6.43
C ASP A 332 9.79 16.29 -7.01
N VAL A 333 9.51 17.53 -6.61
CA VAL A 333 8.45 18.35 -7.20
C VAL A 333 9.13 19.54 -7.85
N PHE A 334 9.17 19.54 -9.18
CA PHE A 334 9.75 20.62 -9.95
C PHE A 334 8.68 21.65 -10.31
N THR A 335 8.82 22.85 -9.76
CA THR A 335 7.84 23.93 -9.92
C THR A 335 8.43 25.08 -10.72
N VAL A 336 7.71 25.50 -11.75
CA VAL A 336 8.02 26.73 -12.52
C VAL A 336 6.88 27.72 -12.34
N PRO A 337 7.09 28.85 -11.63
CA PRO A 337 6.04 29.83 -11.41
C PRO A 337 5.60 30.50 -12.72
N VAL A 338 4.38 31.04 -12.72
CA VAL A 338 3.97 32.01 -13.74
C VAL A 338 4.69 33.32 -13.48
N ALA A 339 5.19 33.97 -14.52
CA ALA A 339 5.73 35.32 -14.42
C ALA A 339 4.61 36.28 -14.04
N GLU A 340 4.83 37.04 -12.97
CA GLU A 340 3.98 38.18 -12.64
C GLU A 340 4.18 39.23 -13.74
N ASP A 341 3.07 39.71 -14.28
CA ASP A 341 3.02 40.77 -15.30
C ASP A 341 2.04 41.87 -14.89
N LYS A 342 1.79 42.00 -13.59
CA LYS A 342 0.86 42.99 -13.03
C LYS A 342 1.49 43.81 -11.92
N VAL A 343 1.05 45.05 -11.79
CA VAL A 343 1.29 45.92 -10.64
C VAL A 343 -0.01 46.03 -9.87
N TYR A 344 0.04 45.87 -8.56
CA TYR A 344 -1.14 45.94 -7.70
C TYR A 344 -1.27 47.33 -7.11
N VAL A 345 -2.39 48.00 -7.36
CA VAL A 345 -2.69 49.29 -6.74
C VAL A 345 -3.75 49.09 -5.67
N LEU A 346 -3.38 49.35 -4.42
CA LEU A 346 -4.18 49.09 -3.23
C LEU A 346 -4.40 50.37 -2.41
N GLY A 347 -5.45 50.35 -1.57
CA GLY A 347 -5.78 51.43 -0.66
C GLY A 347 -6.76 52.45 -1.24
N GLU A 348 -6.62 53.72 -0.85
CA GLU A 348 -7.56 54.82 -1.15
C GLU A 348 -7.44 55.35 -2.59
N VAL A 349 -7.74 54.48 -3.54
CA VAL A 349 -7.88 54.77 -4.97
C VAL A 349 -9.29 54.43 -5.44
N ARG A 350 -9.77 55.01 -6.55
CA ARG A 350 -11.16 54.81 -6.99
C ARG A 350 -11.47 53.37 -7.42
N THR A 351 -10.53 52.71 -8.10
CA THR A 351 -10.66 51.32 -8.56
C THR A 351 -9.40 50.55 -8.19
N PRO A 352 -9.27 50.10 -6.93
CA PRO A 352 -8.13 49.28 -6.52
C PRO A 352 -8.16 47.94 -7.24
N GLY A 353 -6.97 47.41 -7.55
CA GLY A 353 -6.87 46.15 -8.29
C GLY A 353 -5.52 45.96 -8.97
N ALA A 354 -5.43 44.89 -9.76
CA ALA A 354 -4.25 44.56 -10.54
C ALA A 354 -4.29 45.24 -11.91
N VAL A 355 -3.20 45.88 -12.30
CA VAL A 355 -3.02 46.59 -13.57
C VAL A 355 -1.89 45.93 -14.34
N ASP A 356 -2.02 45.78 -15.66
CA ASP A 356 -0.96 45.19 -16.49
C ASP A 356 0.33 46.01 -16.42
N PHE A 357 1.45 45.33 -16.17
CA PHE A 357 2.75 45.92 -16.06
C PHE A 357 3.25 46.42 -17.42
N ARG A 358 3.71 47.66 -17.42
CA ARG A 358 4.35 48.39 -18.49
C ARG A 358 5.60 49.08 -17.92
N PRO A 359 6.80 48.81 -18.49
CA PRO A 359 8.06 49.29 -17.92
C PRO A 359 8.26 50.80 -18.06
N ASP A 360 7.51 51.46 -18.94
CA ASP A 360 7.51 52.89 -19.17
C ASP A 360 6.66 53.68 -18.15
N LEU A 361 5.81 53.01 -17.38
CA LEU A 361 4.91 53.65 -16.43
C LEU A 361 5.50 53.78 -15.02
N THR A 362 5.27 54.95 -14.43
CA THR A 362 5.61 55.29 -13.04
C THR A 362 4.51 54.89 -12.07
N ALA A 363 4.84 54.71 -10.78
CA ALA A 363 3.86 54.38 -9.74
C ALA A 363 2.67 55.35 -9.67
N ARG A 364 2.91 56.64 -9.94
CA ARG A 364 1.84 57.66 -10.02
C ARG A 364 0.88 57.40 -11.17
N GLU A 365 1.38 56.99 -12.33
CA GLU A 365 0.56 56.67 -13.50
C GLU A 365 -0.27 55.41 -13.28
N TYR A 366 0.27 54.40 -12.58
CA TYR A 366 -0.54 53.25 -12.15
C TYR A 366 -1.68 53.66 -11.22
N VAL A 367 -1.46 54.58 -10.28
CA VAL A 367 -2.55 55.12 -9.44
C VAL A 367 -3.57 55.88 -10.29
N ALA A 368 -3.12 56.60 -11.33
CA ALA A 368 -4.04 57.27 -12.26
C ALA A 368 -4.89 56.28 -13.07
N ILE A 369 -4.29 55.17 -13.54
CA ILE A 369 -4.99 54.07 -14.22
C ILE A 369 -6.01 53.41 -13.28
N ALA A 370 -5.68 53.30 -11.98
CA ALA A 370 -6.60 52.88 -10.92
C ALA A 370 -7.66 53.93 -10.54
N GLY A 371 -7.94 54.90 -11.42
CA GLY A 371 -8.96 55.93 -11.27
C GLY A 371 -8.55 57.13 -10.40
N GLY A 372 -7.29 57.20 -9.98
CA GLY A 372 -6.74 58.25 -9.14
C GLY A 372 -7.04 58.09 -7.64
N PRO A 373 -6.38 58.88 -6.78
CA PRO A 373 -6.61 58.85 -5.34
C PRO A 373 -8.01 59.37 -4.96
N THR A 374 -8.62 58.82 -3.91
CA THR A 374 -9.87 59.33 -3.34
C THR A 374 -9.62 60.63 -2.55
N VAL A 375 -10.69 61.33 -2.16
CA VAL A 375 -10.60 62.53 -1.30
C VAL A 375 -10.03 62.19 0.09
N ARG A 376 -10.14 60.94 0.52
CA ARG A 376 -9.62 60.45 1.80
C ARG A 376 -8.20 59.92 1.70
N ALA A 377 -7.57 59.95 0.53
CA ALA A 377 -6.24 59.40 0.33
C ALA A 377 -5.13 60.35 0.85
N ARG A 378 -4.20 59.84 1.65
CA ARG A 378 -2.90 60.50 1.92
C ARG A 378 -1.91 60.18 0.82
N PHE A 379 -2.15 60.74 -0.35
CA PHE A 379 -1.38 60.46 -1.55
C PHE A 379 0.13 60.76 -1.43
N GLN A 380 0.52 61.76 -0.64
CA GLN A 380 1.93 62.09 -0.37
C GLN A 380 2.67 60.98 0.40
N ASN A 381 1.94 60.13 1.12
CA ASN A 381 2.46 59.03 1.91
C ASN A 381 2.26 57.69 1.19
N ALA A 382 1.88 57.70 -0.08
CA ALA A 382 1.80 56.49 -0.87
C ALA A 382 3.17 55.79 -0.91
N THR A 383 3.15 54.47 -0.83
CA THR A 383 4.35 53.64 -0.81
C THR A 383 4.32 52.64 -1.95
N VAL A 384 5.51 52.27 -2.42
CA VAL A 384 5.72 51.22 -3.41
C VAL A 384 6.53 50.14 -2.75
N THR A 385 6.00 48.92 -2.71
CA THR A 385 6.73 47.74 -2.27
C THR A 385 7.09 46.90 -3.49
N LEU A 386 8.38 46.73 -3.75
CA LEU A 386 8.87 45.90 -4.86
C LEU A 386 8.80 44.39 -4.51
N PRO A 387 8.89 43.48 -5.50
CA PRO A 387 8.86 42.03 -5.27
C PRO A 387 9.95 41.53 -4.31
N ASN A 388 11.09 42.23 -4.24
CA ASN A 388 12.18 41.94 -3.31
C ASN A 388 11.88 42.33 -1.84
N GLY A 389 10.68 42.86 -1.56
CA GLY A 389 10.22 43.25 -0.22
C GLY A 389 10.66 44.65 0.23
N ARG A 390 11.45 45.39 -0.57
CA ARG A 390 11.84 46.76 -0.24
C ARG A 390 10.70 47.73 -0.52
N SER A 391 10.40 48.57 0.46
CA SER A 391 9.39 49.61 0.35
C SER A 391 10.03 50.99 0.21
N TYR A 392 9.50 51.78 -0.72
CA TYR A 392 9.92 53.15 -1.01
C TYR A 392 8.72 54.08 -0.86
N LEU A 393 8.97 55.34 -0.50
CA LEU A 393 7.97 56.37 -0.75
C LEU A 393 7.75 56.47 -2.26
N MET A 394 6.50 56.58 -2.69
CA MET A 394 6.14 56.59 -4.11
C MET A 394 6.84 57.70 -4.90
N ALA A 395 7.20 58.81 -4.25
CA ALA A 395 7.96 59.90 -4.87
C ALA A 395 9.44 59.57 -5.15
N GLU A 396 10.00 58.60 -4.43
CA GLU A 396 11.42 58.21 -4.47
C GLU A 396 11.60 56.79 -5.02
N ALA A 397 10.51 56.16 -5.46
CA ALA A 397 10.53 54.78 -5.93
C ALA A 397 11.34 54.66 -7.24
N PRO A 398 12.22 53.65 -7.35
CA PRO A 398 12.84 53.31 -8.65
C PRO A 398 11.77 52.85 -9.66
N PRO A 399 12.14 52.67 -10.94
CA PRO A 399 11.24 52.10 -11.94
C PRO A 399 10.58 50.82 -11.43
N LEU A 400 9.28 50.67 -11.67
CA LEU A 400 8.53 49.54 -11.14
C LEU A 400 8.94 48.23 -11.82
N GLU A 401 8.85 47.16 -11.06
CA GLU A 401 8.99 45.79 -11.52
C GLU A 401 7.61 45.11 -11.49
N ALA A 402 7.41 44.11 -12.34
CA ALA A 402 6.19 43.31 -12.28
C ALA A 402 6.06 42.60 -10.92
N GLY A 403 4.86 42.61 -10.35
CA GLY A 403 4.57 42.16 -8.98
C GLY A 403 4.68 43.28 -7.92
N ALA A 404 5.10 44.50 -8.29
CA ALA A 404 5.14 45.62 -7.35
C ALA A 404 3.74 45.99 -6.82
N VAL A 405 3.69 46.43 -5.56
CA VAL A 405 2.47 46.84 -4.88
C VAL A 405 2.55 48.33 -4.53
N VAL A 406 1.66 49.13 -5.12
CA VAL A 406 1.49 50.55 -4.81
C VAL A 406 0.38 50.68 -3.78
N THR A 407 0.71 51.08 -2.56
CA THR A 407 -0.25 51.25 -1.47
C THR A 407 -0.50 52.73 -1.21
N VAL A 408 -1.74 53.17 -1.35
CA VAL A 408 -2.19 54.54 -1.06
C VAL A 408 -2.93 54.57 0.28
N PRO A 409 -2.33 55.11 1.36
CA PRO A 409 -2.96 55.08 2.68
C PRO A 409 -4.13 56.07 2.82
N GLU A 410 -5.03 55.81 3.75
CA GLU A 410 -6.12 56.73 4.13
C GLU A 410 -5.64 57.84 5.07
N VAL A 411 -6.30 59.00 5.03
CA VAL A 411 -6.22 60.03 6.04
C VAL A 411 -6.82 59.49 7.33
N ALA A 412 -5.95 59.07 8.26
CA ALA A 412 -6.37 58.81 9.63
C ALA A 412 -7.02 60.07 10.20
N VAL A 413 -8.35 60.06 10.31
CA VAL A 413 -9.11 61.12 10.98
C VAL A 413 -8.83 60.98 12.47
N ARG A 414 -8.14 61.95 13.07
CA ARG A 414 -8.05 62.06 14.53
C ARG A 414 -9.44 62.46 15.04
N TRP A 415 -10.22 61.45 15.42
CA TRP A 415 -11.57 61.45 16.02
C TRP A 415 -11.82 62.40 17.22
N TYR A 416 -10.87 63.27 17.59
CA TYR A 416 -11.00 64.14 18.76
C TYR A 416 -11.86 65.40 18.51
N GLN A 417 -12.04 65.82 17.25
CA GLN A 417 -12.82 67.03 16.95
C GLN A 417 -14.34 66.79 16.99
N ASP A 418 -14.83 65.62 16.55
CA ASP A 418 -16.26 65.30 16.60
C ASP A 418 -16.75 65.11 18.05
N TYR A 419 -15.90 64.58 18.94
CA TYR A 419 -16.23 64.41 20.37
C TYR A 419 -16.55 65.75 21.05
N LEU A 420 -15.85 66.84 20.70
CA LEU A 420 -16.10 68.17 21.26
C LEU A 420 -17.40 68.79 20.72
N THR A 421 -17.76 68.54 19.47
CA THR A 421 -19.03 69.01 18.88
C THR A 421 -20.23 68.26 19.45
N ILE A 422 -20.11 66.94 19.67
CA ILE A 422 -21.14 66.11 20.30
C ILE A 422 -21.24 66.43 21.80
N ALA A 423 -20.12 66.61 22.50
CA ALA A 423 -20.12 66.97 23.92
C ALA A 423 -20.69 68.38 24.17
N SER A 424 -20.41 69.35 23.29
CA SER A 424 -20.99 70.70 23.39
C SER A 424 -22.49 70.73 23.05
N ALA A 425 -22.95 69.92 22.10
CA ALA A 425 -24.38 69.74 21.83
C ALA A 425 -25.12 69.09 23.01
N LEU A 426 -24.51 68.10 23.67
CA LEU A 426 -25.06 67.46 24.87
C LEU A 426 -25.08 68.41 26.09
N ALA A 427 -24.03 69.22 26.28
CA ALA A 427 -23.99 70.23 27.35
C ALA A 427 -25.05 71.33 27.16
N GLY A 428 -25.33 71.71 25.90
CA GLY A 428 -26.43 72.64 25.57
C GLY A 428 -27.82 72.09 25.93
N LEU A 429 -28.07 70.81 25.67
CA LEU A 429 -29.33 70.14 26.02
C LEU A 429 -29.54 70.01 27.53
N VAL A 430 -28.50 69.68 28.30
CA VAL A 430 -28.57 69.60 29.77
C VAL A 430 -28.84 70.98 30.37
N THR A 431 -28.21 72.03 29.85
CA THR A 431 -28.40 73.41 30.32
C THR A 431 -29.82 73.92 30.02
N ALA A 432 -30.34 73.63 28.82
CA ALA A 432 -31.71 73.96 28.44
C ALA A 432 -32.75 73.22 29.31
N TYR A 433 -32.52 71.94 29.62
CA TYR A 433 -33.37 71.15 30.51
C TYR A 433 -33.37 71.71 31.94
N THR A 434 -32.21 72.06 32.50
CA THR A 434 -32.12 72.67 33.83
C THR A 434 -32.75 74.06 33.89
N GLY A 435 -32.62 74.87 32.83
CA GLY A 435 -33.27 76.17 32.73
C GLY A 435 -34.79 76.06 32.70
N LEU A 436 -35.34 75.11 31.92
CA LEU A 436 -36.78 74.82 31.93
C LEU A 436 -37.24 74.35 33.32
N TYR A 437 -36.49 73.45 33.96
CA TYR A 437 -36.83 72.95 35.30
C TYR A 437 -36.91 74.08 36.34
N PHE A 438 -35.99 75.05 36.33
CA PHE A 438 -36.05 76.19 37.23
C PHE A 438 -37.21 77.14 36.92
N ILE A 439 -37.46 77.46 35.64
CA ILE A 439 -38.56 78.36 35.24
C ILE A 439 -39.92 77.79 35.66
N PHE A 440 -40.15 76.49 35.49
CA PHE A 440 -41.42 75.86 35.83
C PHE A 440 -41.61 75.58 37.33
N ASN A 441 -40.53 75.57 38.13
CA ASN A 441 -40.60 75.24 39.56
C ASN A 441 -40.51 76.47 40.49
N THR A 442 -40.31 77.69 39.96
CA THR A 442 -40.32 78.95 40.73
C THR A 442 -41.69 79.63 40.85
N ASN A 443 -42.75 79.11 40.22
CA ASN A 443 -44.12 79.67 40.31
C ASN A 443 -45.07 78.90 41.25
N ARG A 444 -44.54 78.20 42.25
CA ARG A 444 -45.32 77.69 43.38
C ARG A 444 -44.74 78.16 44.71
N ARG A 445 -44.99 79.43 45.03
CA ARG A 445 -45.13 79.91 46.41
C ARG A 445 -46.24 80.94 46.47
#